data_AF-A0AAD4I330-F1
#
_entry.id   AF-A0AAD4I330-F1
#
_cell.length_a   1.000
_cell.length_b   1.000
_cell.length_c   1.000
_cell.angle_alpha   90.00
_cell.angle_beta   90.00
_cell.angle_gamma   90.00
#
_symmetry.space_group_name_H-M   'P 1'
#
loop_
_entity.id
_entity.type
_entity.pdbx_description
1 polymer ?
#
loop_
_entity_poly.entity_id
_entity_poly.type
_entity_poly.pdbx_seq_one_letter_code
_entity_poly.pdbx_strand_id
1 'polypeptide(L)'
;MSSKGNLEPSPEEAPSKQENPDCSADNRPYAVVFVARSGQSSAFHCHFPQMVALAAQSQPIDRATRLVGFSKACEDRLSAALGIPRVSSIALRDDAPQAKGLVDFVREHVAPIEVVWLREARSLKFLETKIDAVPTKVGTKKPRTA
;
A
#
# COMPACT_ATOMS: atom_id res chain seq x y z
N MET A 1 -6.34 52.39 52.79
CA MET A 1 -6.03 53.32 51.69
C MET A 1 -4.67 52.96 51.15
N SER A 2 -4.60 52.22 50.04
CA SER A 2 -3.37 52.08 49.23
C SER A 2 -3.79 51.77 47.81
N SER A 3 -3.36 52.65 46.92
CA SER A 3 -3.82 52.79 45.54
C SER A 3 -3.34 51.64 44.66
N LYS A 4 -4.23 51.21 43.76
CA LYS A 4 -3.93 50.30 42.66
C LYS A 4 -3.07 51.02 41.62
N GLY A 5 -1.87 50.50 41.36
CA GLY A 5 -1.07 50.83 40.18
C GLY A 5 -1.59 50.05 38.99
N ASN A 6 -1.98 50.78 37.95
CA ASN A 6 -2.40 50.28 36.64
C ASN A 6 -1.15 50.13 35.76
N LEU A 7 -0.91 48.95 35.21
CA LEU A 7 0.08 48.75 34.15
C LEU A 7 -0.60 47.97 33.03
N GLU A 8 -1.00 48.68 31.98
CA GLU A 8 -1.38 48.09 30.69
C GLU A 8 -0.15 47.47 30.02
N PRO A 9 -0.30 46.28 29.43
CA PRO A 9 0.51 45.89 28.28
C PRO A 9 -0.31 45.95 26.98
N SER A 10 0.30 46.59 25.97
CA SER A 10 -0.06 46.63 24.55
C SER A 10 -0.42 45.25 23.96
N PRO A 11 -1.18 45.23 22.84
CA PRO A 11 -1.77 44.00 22.31
C PRO A 11 -0.68 43.12 21.68
N GLU A 12 -0.63 41.90 22.20
CA GLU A 12 0.15 40.78 21.70
C GLU A 12 -0.31 40.44 20.28
N GLU A 13 0.62 40.55 19.34
CA GLU A 13 0.49 40.13 17.95
C GLU A 13 0.05 38.66 17.92
N ALA A 14 -1.19 38.42 17.51
CA ALA A 14 -1.72 37.07 17.36
C ALA A 14 -0.86 36.31 16.34
N PRO A 15 -0.40 35.09 16.63
CA PRO A 15 0.23 34.28 15.60
C PRO A 15 -0.83 33.96 14.56
N SER A 16 -0.61 34.48 13.36
CA SER A 16 -1.33 34.10 12.15
C SER A 16 -1.44 32.58 12.11
N LYS A 17 -2.66 32.06 12.32
CA LYS A 17 -3.02 30.70 11.92
C LYS A 17 -2.81 30.62 10.42
N GLN A 18 -1.61 30.20 10.01
CA GLN A 18 -1.46 29.54 8.73
C GLN A 18 -2.29 28.26 8.84
N GLU A 19 -3.51 28.31 8.33
CA GLU A 19 -4.21 27.12 7.86
C GLU A 19 -3.30 26.49 6.80
N ASN A 20 -2.41 25.61 7.24
CA ASN A 20 -1.95 24.52 6.39
C ASN A 20 -3.23 23.87 5.88
N PRO A 21 -3.40 23.64 4.56
CA PRO A 21 -4.48 22.80 4.11
C PRO A 21 -4.28 21.47 4.82
N ASP A 22 -5.17 21.17 5.78
CA ASP A 22 -5.27 19.88 6.40
C ASP A 22 -5.36 18.89 5.24
N CYS A 23 -4.26 18.21 4.98
CA CYS A 23 -4.25 17.00 4.18
C CYS A 23 -4.87 15.92 5.07
N SER A 24 -6.11 16.14 5.50
CA SER A 24 -7.00 15.10 5.98
C SER A 24 -7.26 14.23 4.77
N ALA A 25 -6.30 13.37 4.45
CA ALA A 25 -6.43 12.38 3.40
C ALA A 25 -7.77 11.70 3.62
N ASP A 26 -8.71 11.95 2.72
CA ASP A 26 -10.03 11.34 2.69
C ASP A 26 -9.86 9.86 3.05
N ASN A 27 -10.31 9.47 4.25
CA ASN A 27 -10.14 8.12 4.79
C ASN A 27 -11.12 7.15 4.12
N ARG A 28 -11.20 7.23 2.79
CA ARG A 28 -12.11 6.48 1.95
C ARG A 28 -11.40 5.22 1.48
N PRO A 29 -11.99 4.04 1.71
CA PRO A 29 -11.38 2.79 1.32
C PRO A 29 -11.22 2.68 -0.21
N TYR A 30 -10.12 2.07 -0.63
CA TYR A 30 -9.98 1.58 -2.00
C TYR A 30 -10.81 0.32 -2.18
N ALA A 31 -11.53 0.21 -3.30
CA ALA A 31 -12.29 -0.99 -3.66
C ALA A 31 -11.46 -1.96 -4.51
N VAL A 32 -10.64 -1.43 -5.42
CA VAL A 32 -9.83 -2.24 -6.33
C VAL A 32 -8.46 -1.61 -6.52
N VAL A 33 -7.42 -2.45 -6.51
CA VAL A 33 -6.04 -2.08 -6.83
C VAL A 33 -5.60 -2.92 -8.03
N PHE A 34 -5.19 -2.25 -9.09
CA PHE A 34 -4.59 -2.88 -10.26
C PHE A 34 -3.09 -2.72 -10.23
N VAL A 35 -2.36 -3.78 -10.56
CA VAL A 35 -0.90 -3.82 -10.54
C VAL A 35 -0.36 -4.33 -11.86
N ALA A 36 0.53 -3.56 -12.47
CA ALA A 36 1.30 -3.98 -13.62
C ALA A 36 2.32 -5.04 -13.20
N ARG A 37 2.35 -6.17 -13.93
CA ARG A 37 3.26 -7.28 -13.65
C ARG A 37 4.65 -7.11 -14.26
N SER A 38 4.91 -6.05 -15.03
CA SER A 38 6.19 -5.87 -15.71
C SER A 38 7.13 -4.94 -14.94
N GLY A 39 8.41 -5.32 -14.89
CA GLY A 39 9.49 -4.45 -14.44
C GLY A 39 9.54 -4.13 -12.93
N GLN A 40 8.73 -4.77 -12.09
CA GLN A 40 8.77 -4.57 -10.64
C GLN A 40 9.74 -5.54 -9.96
N SER A 41 10.30 -5.14 -8.82
CA SER A 41 11.21 -5.98 -8.05
C SER A 41 10.48 -7.18 -7.44
N SER A 42 11.23 -8.26 -7.15
CA SER A 42 10.69 -9.40 -6.40
C SER A 42 10.14 -8.98 -5.04
N ALA A 43 10.80 -8.03 -4.37
CA ALA A 43 10.35 -7.47 -3.10
C ALA A 43 8.96 -6.83 -3.19
N PHE A 44 8.67 -6.11 -4.28
CA PHE A 44 7.34 -5.53 -4.52
C PHE A 44 6.29 -6.64 -4.65
N HIS A 45 6.56 -7.68 -5.44
CA HIS A 45 5.61 -8.79 -5.63
C HIS A 45 5.38 -9.61 -4.36
N CYS A 46 6.36 -9.71 -3.46
CA CYS A 46 6.21 -10.41 -2.19
C CYS A 46 5.39 -9.60 -1.16
N HIS A 47 5.67 -8.31 -1.02
CA HIS A 47 5.11 -7.50 0.08
C HIS A 47 3.83 -6.77 -0.30
N PHE A 48 3.69 -6.35 -1.56
CA PHE A 48 2.55 -5.53 -1.98
C PHE A 48 1.19 -6.23 -1.77
N PRO A 49 1.00 -7.51 -2.17
CA PRO A 49 -0.25 -8.20 -1.89
C PRO A 49 -0.57 -8.30 -0.40
N GLN A 50 0.46 -8.47 0.44
CA GLN A 50 0.30 -8.53 1.90
C GLN A 50 -0.18 -7.19 2.45
N MET A 51 0.41 -6.07 2.01
CA MET A 51 -0.01 -4.73 2.41
C MET A 51 -1.47 -4.45 2.01
N VAL A 52 -1.87 -4.81 0.79
CA VAL A 52 -3.25 -4.64 0.33
C VAL A 52 -4.22 -5.47 1.17
N ALA A 53 -3.86 -6.71 1.46
CA ALA A 53 -4.68 -7.59 2.29
C ALA A 53 -4.80 -7.09 3.74
N LEU A 54 -3.72 -6.52 4.32
CA LEU A 54 -3.77 -5.87 5.63
C LEU A 54 -4.69 -4.63 5.63
N ALA A 55 -4.58 -3.78 4.61
CA ALA A 55 -5.43 -2.59 4.48
C ALA A 55 -6.91 -2.97 4.34
N ALA A 56 -7.20 -4.07 3.62
CA ALA A 56 -8.55 -4.58 3.42
C ALA A 56 -9.21 -5.16 4.68
N GLN A 57 -8.46 -5.51 5.74
CA GLN A 57 -9.04 -6.10 6.97
C GLN A 57 -9.96 -5.16 7.74
N SER A 58 -9.82 -3.85 7.54
CA SER A 58 -10.72 -2.85 8.12
C SER A 58 -12.12 -2.88 7.50
N GLN A 59 -12.31 -3.58 6.39
CA GLN A 59 -13.52 -3.61 5.59
C GLN A 59 -14.23 -4.97 5.70
N PRO A 60 -15.57 -5.01 5.56
CA PRO A 60 -16.28 -6.27 5.43
C PRO A 60 -15.86 -7.01 4.14
N ILE A 61 -15.91 -8.34 4.15
CA ILE A 61 -15.36 -9.17 3.07
C ILE A 61 -15.94 -8.87 1.67
N ASP A 62 -17.23 -8.51 1.63
CA ASP A 62 -17.92 -8.14 0.39
C ASP A 62 -17.38 -6.84 -0.20
N ARG A 63 -16.89 -5.93 0.65
CA ARG A 63 -16.32 -4.64 0.23
C ARG A 63 -14.80 -4.62 0.19
N ALA A 64 -14.14 -5.63 0.75
CA ALA A 64 -12.69 -5.72 0.87
C ALA A 64 -11.97 -5.42 -0.45
N THR A 65 -10.85 -4.72 -0.37
CA THR A 65 -10.04 -4.36 -1.53
C THR A 65 -9.64 -5.58 -2.36
N ARG A 66 -9.93 -5.55 -3.66
CA ARG A 66 -9.51 -6.58 -4.62
C ARG A 66 -8.18 -6.20 -5.27
N LEU A 67 -7.31 -7.18 -5.50
CA LEU A 67 -6.05 -6.99 -6.23
C LEU A 67 -6.10 -7.68 -7.58
N VAL A 68 -5.85 -6.91 -8.63
CA VAL A 68 -5.92 -7.38 -10.01
C VAL A 68 -4.56 -7.17 -10.67
N GLY A 69 -4.03 -8.21 -11.30
CA GLY A 69 -2.80 -8.12 -12.08
C GLY A 69 -3.09 -7.77 -13.54
N PHE A 70 -2.41 -6.76 -14.07
CA PHE A 70 -2.44 -6.43 -15.49
C PHE A 70 -1.35 -7.14 -16.28
N SER A 71 -1.70 -7.49 -17.52
CA SER A 71 -0.73 -7.87 -18.55
C SER A 71 0.03 -6.65 -19.06
N LYS A 72 1.19 -6.87 -19.69
CA LYS A 72 2.00 -5.79 -20.27
C LYS A 72 1.21 -4.93 -21.27
N ALA A 73 0.39 -5.56 -22.10
CA ALA A 73 -0.44 -4.84 -23.08
C ALA A 73 -1.46 -3.91 -22.41
N CYS A 74 -2.03 -4.30 -21.25
CA CYS A 74 -2.95 -3.44 -20.50
C CYS A 74 -2.22 -2.27 -19.84
N GLU A 75 -1.02 -2.53 -19.30
CA GLU A 75 -0.14 -1.49 -18.74
C GLU A 75 0.20 -0.42 -19.78
N ASP A 76 0.62 -0.80 -20.99
CA ASP A 76 1.00 0.15 -22.04
C ASP A 76 -0.19 1.01 -22.49
N ARG A 77 -1.37 0.40 -22.64
CA ARG A 77 -2.61 1.13 -22.95
C ARG A 77 -2.99 2.12 -21.85
N LEU A 78 -2.85 1.72 -20.59
CA LEU A 78 -3.14 2.57 -19.44
C LEU A 78 -2.13 3.72 -19.34
N SER A 79 -0.85 3.44 -19.60
CA SER A 79 0.22 4.43 -19.66
C SER A 79 -0.06 5.51 -20.71
N ALA A 80 -0.47 5.09 -21.92
CA ALA A 80 -0.85 5.99 -22.99
C ALA A 80 -2.10 6.81 -22.63
N ALA A 81 -3.12 6.20 -22.02
CA ALA A 81 -4.35 6.89 -21.62
C ALA A 81 -4.12 7.92 -20.50
N LEU A 82 -3.23 7.63 -19.56
CA LEU A 82 -2.87 8.54 -18.45
C LEU A 82 -1.81 9.58 -18.85
N GLY A 83 -1.19 9.45 -20.02
CA GLY A 83 -0.13 10.34 -20.47
C GLY A 83 1.16 10.24 -19.65
N ILE A 84 1.39 9.12 -18.96
CA ILE A 84 2.61 8.88 -18.19
C ILE A 84 3.47 7.77 -18.82
N PRO A 85 4.80 7.78 -18.64
CA PRO A 85 5.68 6.81 -19.30
C PRO A 85 5.54 5.37 -18.80
N ARG A 86 5.15 5.18 -17.54
CA ARG A 86 5.00 3.88 -16.88
C ARG A 86 3.92 3.96 -15.81
N VAL A 87 3.03 2.95 -15.76
CA VAL A 87 2.06 2.78 -14.67
C VAL A 87 2.45 1.51 -13.91
N SER A 88 2.83 1.64 -12.64
CA SER A 88 3.14 0.47 -11.79
C SER A 88 1.89 -0.10 -11.14
N SER A 89 1.09 0.76 -10.51
CA SER A 89 -0.18 0.40 -9.90
C SER A 89 -1.15 1.58 -9.93
N ILE A 90 -2.45 1.27 -9.94
CA ILE A 90 -3.54 2.25 -9.86
C ILE A 90 -4.63 1.69 -8.96
N ALA A 91 -5.23 2.55 -8.12
CA ALA A 91 -6.30 2.16 -7.22
C ALA A 91 -7.57 2.96 -7.49
N LEU A 92 -8.72 2.31 -7.37
CA LEU A 92 -10.03 2.92 -7.44
C LEU A 92 -10.63 2.98 -6.03
N ARG A 93 -11.16 4.15 -5.68
CA ARG A 93 -11.95 4.33 -4.45
C ARG A 93 -13.34 3.72 -4.60
N ASP A 94 -13.93 3.30 -3.49
CA ASP A 94 -15.27 2.68 -3.47
C ASP A 94 -16.37 3.61 -4.00
N ASP A 95 -16.19 4.93 -3.83
CA ASP A 95 -17.12 5.98 -4.24
C ASP A 95 -16.75 6.68 -5.57
N ALA A 96 -15.81 6.11 -6.33
CA ALA A 96 -15.36 6.73 -7.57
C ALA A 96 -16.51 6.88 -8.59
N PRO A 97 -16.76 8.09 -9.12
CA PRO A 97 -17.84 8.32 -10.08
C PRO A 97 -17.59 7.48 -11.34
N GLN A 98 -18.65 6.90 -11.89
CA GLN A 98 -18.60 6.05 -13.10
C GLN A 98 -17.79 4.74 -12.96
N ALA A 99 -17.23 4.44 -11.78
CA ALA A 99 -16.44 3.22 -11.55
C ALA A 99 -17.26 2.05 -11.02
N LYS A 100 -18.52 2.28 -10.59
CA LYS A 100 -19.35 1.27 -9.91
C LYS A 100 -19.47 -0.05 -10.68
N GLY A 101 -19.78 0.01 -11.97
CA GLY A 101 -19.92 -1.21 -12.80
C GLY A 101 -18.63 -2.02 -12.89
N LEU A 102 -17.48 -1.35 -12.93
CA LEU A 102 -16.17 -2.01 -12.92
C LEU A 102 -15.87 -2.62 -11.54
N VAL A 103 -16.18 -1.90 -10.46
CA VAL A 103 -15.99 -2.39 -9.08
C VAL A 103 -16.85 -3.63 -8.84
N ASP A 104 -18.12 -3.61 -9.25
CA ASP A 104 -19.04 -4.73 -9.09
C ASP A 104 -18.56 -5.95 -9.90
N PHE A 105 -18.15 -5.74 -11.16
CA PHE A 105 -17.56 -6.79 -11.99
C PHE A 105 -16.33 -7.43 -11.34
N VAL A 106 -15.42 -6.61 -10.80
CA VAL A 106 -14.22 -7.13 -10.14
C VAL A 106 -14.57 -7.87 -8.85
N ARG A 107 -15.52 -7.38 -8.06
CA ARG A 107 -15.95 -8.05 -6.82
C ARG A 107 -16.57 -9.42 -7.07
N GLU A 108 -17.26 -9.60 -8.19
CA GLU A 108 -17.83 -10.87 -8.62
C GLU A 108 -16.77 -11.86 -9.13
N HIS A 109 -15.77 -11.38 -9.88
CA HIS A 109 -14.81 -12.26 -10.57
C HIS A 109 -13.49 -12.47 -9.80
N VAL A 110 -13.17 -11.61 -8.84
CA VAL A 110 -11.89 -11.61 -8.14
C VAL A 110 -12.12 -11.78 -6.65
N ALA A 111 -11.55 -12.86 -6.12
CA ALA A 111 -11.59 -13.14 -4.69
C ALA A 111 -10.82 -12.06 -3.88
N PRO A 112 -11.24 -11.79 -2.64
CA PRO A 112 -10.44 -11.01 -1.70
C PRO A 112 -9.06 -11.64 -1.51
N ILE A 113 -8.04 -10.83 -1.24
CA ILE A 113 -6.72 -11.34 -0.91
C ILE A 113 -6.69 -11.80 0.53
N GLU A 114 -6.19 -13.00 0.77
CA GLU A 114 -5.94 -13.51 2.11
C GLU A 114 -4.45 -13.70 2.38
N VAL A 115 -4.01 -13.38 3.61
CA VAL A 115 -2.63 -13.61 4.06
C VAL A 115 -2.63 -14.81 4.99
N VAL A 116 -2.32 -15.98 4.41
CA VAL A 116 -2.36 -17.27 5.12
C VAL A 116 -1.47 -17.28 6.36
N TRP A 117 -0.23 -16.82 6.25
CA TRP A 117 0.71 -16.80 7.38
C TRP A 117 0.22 -15.92 8.54
N LEU A 118 -0.57 -14.87 8.27
CA LEU A 118 -1.11 -14.01 9.32
C LEU A 118 -2.21 -14.73 10.10
N ARG A 119 -3.03 -15.54 9.41
CA ARG A 119 -4.02 -16.41 10.04
C ARG A 119 -3.34 -17.49 10.87
N GLU A 120 -2.26 -18.07 10.38
CA GLU A 120 -1.45 -19.05 11.10
C GLU A 120 -0.78 -18.44 12.33
N ALA A 121 -0.21 -17.24 12.22
CA ALA A 121 0.39 -16.53 13.34
C ALA A 121 -0.62 -16.26 14.47
N ARG A 122 -1.88 -15.92 14.10
CA ARG A 122 -2.99 -15.78 15.06
C ARG A 122 -3.35 -17.08 15.77
N SER A 123 -3.00 -18.24 15.22
CA SER A 123 -3.27 -19.53 15.86
C SER A 123 -2.36 -19.83 17.05
N LEU A 124 -1.32 -19.00 17.29
CA LEU A 124 -0.34 -19.16 18.37
C LEU A 124 0.36 -20.54 18.38
N LYS A 125 0.36 -21.21 17.22
CA LYS A 125 1.04 -22.49 17.03
C LYS A 125 2.48 -22.24 16.62
N PHE A 126 3.40 -22.89 17.33
CA PHE A 126 4.80 -22.95 16.93
C PHE A 126 4.94 -23.71 15.61
N LEU A 127 5.71 -23.17 14.67
CA LEU A 127 6.10 -23.84 13.43
C LEU A 127 7.50 -24.40 13.60
N GLU A 128 7.68 -25.68 13.27
CA GLU A 128 8.98 -26.35 13.35
C GLU A 128 10.00 -25.74 12.36
N THR A 129 11.28 -25.78 12.73
CA THR A 129 12.36 -25.24 11.91
C THR A 129 12.50 -26.00 10.60
N LYS A 130 12.25 -25.33 9.48
CA LYS A 130 12.49 -25.88 8.14
C LYS A 130 13.90 -25.53 7.67
N ILE A 131 14.78 -26.53 7.59
CA ILE A 131 16.16 -26.37 7.13
C ILE A 131 16.26 -26.86 5.68
N ASP A 132 16.44 -25.92 4.75
CA ASP A 132 16.67 -26.22 3.33
C ASP A 132 18.19 -26.09 3.02
N ALA A 133 18.84 -27.19 2.64
CA ALA A 133 20.26 -27.20 2.25
C ALA A 133 20.41 -27.00 0.74
N VAL A 134 20.89 -25.82 0.32
CA VAL A 134 21.10 -25.51 -1.11
C VAL A 134 22.57 -25.74 -1.48
N PRO A 135 22.90 -26.72 -2.34
CA PRO A 135 24.27 -27.00 -2.72
C PRO A 135 24.84 -25.83 -3.52
N THR A 136 25.98 -25.30 -3.07
CA THR A 136 26.66 -24.17 -3.73
C THR A 136 28.02 -24.65 -4.24
N LYS A 137 28.35 -24.34 -5.50
CA LYS A 137 29.65 -24.68 -6.08
C LYS A 137 30.74 -23.83 -5.43
N VAL A 138 31.72 -24.48 -4.81
CA VAL A 138 32.93 -23.81 -4.28
C VAL A 138 33.90 -23.60 -5.44
N GLY A 139 34.35 -22.35 -5.63
CA GLY A 139 35.30 -22.00 -6.70
C GLY A 139 36.64 -22.74 -6.57
N THR A 140 37.31 -22.98 -7.70
CA THR A 140 38.63 -23.63 -7.72
C THR A 140 39.68 -22.72 -7.07
N LYS A 141 40.34 -23.22 -6.02
CA LYS A 141 41.47 -22.52 -5.39
C LYS A 141 42.65 -22.49 -6.38
N LYS A 142 43.17 -21.29 -6.67
CA LYS A 142 44.35 -21.12 -7.52
C LYS A 142 45.57 -21.68 -6.76
N PRO A 143 46.31 -22.67 -7.31
CA PRO A 143 47.50 -23.19 -6.64
C PRO A 143 48.54 -22.08 -6.53
N ARG A 144 49.12 -21.91 -5.34
CA ARG A 144 50.21 -20.96 -5.10
C ARG A 144 51.49 -21.57 -5.65
N THR A 145 51.93 -21.11 -6.82
CA THR A 145 53.21 -21.50 -7.42
C THR A 145 54.34 -21.04 -6.49
N ALA A 146 55.23 -21.97 -6.14
CA ALA A 146 56.42 -21.73 -5.33
C ALA A 146 57.55 -21.11 -6.18
#